data_AF-A0A2T5RFN7-F1
#
_entry.id   AF-A0A2T5RFN7-F1
#
_cell.length_a   1.000
_cell.length_b   1.000
_cell.length_c   1.000
_cell.angle_alpha   90.00
_cell.angle_beta   90.00
_cell.angle_gamma   90.00
#
_symmetry.space_group_name_H-M   'P 1'
#
loop_
_entity.id
_entity.type
_entity.pdbx_description
1 polymer ?
#
loop_
_entity_poly.entity_id
_entity_poly.type
_entity_poly.pdbx_seq_one_letter_code
_entity_poly.pdbx_strand_id
1 'polypeptide(L)' 'MPVNGVPSDDWRTKKALGPYAEPMDELELLEEQRLIRLKRLKYKGVDNNGQYTEVFTESG' A
#
# COMPACT_ATOMS: atom_id res chain seq x y z
N MET A 1 4.93 24.16 -8.60
CA MET A 1 4.82 25.47 -7.91
C MET A 1 5.64 25.39 -6.63
N PRO A 2 6.25 26.49 -6.12
CA PRO A 2 6.92 26.46 -4.83
C PRO A 2 5.91 26.24 -3.69
N VAL A 3 6.25 25.36 -2.76
CA VAL A 3 5.47 25.15 -1.53
C VAL A 3 6.22 25.85 -0.40
N ASN A 4 5.59 26.83 0.26
CA ASN A 4 6.19 27.61 1.36
C ASN A 4 7.54 28.28 1.01
N GLY A 5 7.70 28.75 -0.24
CA GLY A 5 8.93 29.41 -0.69
C GLY A 5 10.08 28.46 -1.04
N VAL A 6 9.91 27.15 -0.84
CA VAL A 6 10.85 26.11 -1.28
C VAL A 6 10.44 25.63 -2.68
N PRO A 7 11.36 25.55 -3.66
CA PRO A 7 11.09 24.92 -4.94
C PRO A 7 10.59 23.51 -4.70
N SER A 8 9.43 23.17 -5.28
CA SER A 8 8.89 21.83 -5.11
C SER A 8 9.80 20.80 -5.79
N ASP A 9 10.25 19.83 -5.01
CA ASP A 9 11.00 18.66 -5.46
C ASP A 9 10.07 17.58 -6.05
N ASP A 10 8.84 17.93 -6.45
CA ASP A 10 7.87 17.02 -7.08
C ASP A 10 8.48 16.22 -8.24
N TRP A 11 9.37 16.82 -9.02
CA TRP A 11 10.03 16.12 -10.13
C TRP A 11 10.99 15.02 -9.64
N ARG A 12 11.66 15.23 -8.50
CA ARG A 12 12.53 14.23 -7.85
C ARG A 12 11.68 13.13 -7.25
N THR A 13 10.57 13.49 -6.61
CA THR A 13 9.60 12.55 -6.04
C THR A 13 9.01 11.66 -7.13
N LYS A 14 8.53 12.25 -8.23
CA LYS A 14 8.01 11.50 -9.39
C LYS A 14 9.08 10.59 -10.01
N LYS A 15 10.31 11.08 -10.14
CA LYS A 15 11.43 10.29 -10.67
C LYS A 15 11.80 9.11 -9.76
N ALA A 16 11.75 9.30 -8.44
CA ALA A 16 12.06 8.27 -7.47
C ALA A 16 10.96 7.21 -7.36
N LEU A 17 9.70 7.62 -7.43
CA LEU A 17 8.54 6.73 -7.37
C LEU A 17 8.30 5.97 -8.69
N GLY A 18 8.74 6.52 -9.83
CA GLY A 18 8.63 5.85 -11.13
C GLY A 18 7.16 5.55 -11.46
N PRO A 19 6.80 4.30 -11.81
CA PRO A 19 5.41 3.92 -12.10
C PRO A 19 4.43 4.18 -10.94
N TYR A 20 4.93 4.16 -9.69
CA TYR A 20 4.10 4.43 -8.51
C TYR A 20 3.88 5.93 -8.25
N ALA A 21 4.45 6.80 -9.09
CA ALA A 21 4.18 8.22 -9.04
C ALA A 21 2.77 8.55 -9.54
N GLU A 22 2.20 7.67 -10.35
CA GLU A 22 0.83 7.81 -10.87
C GLU A 22 -0.16 7.19 -9.88
N PRO A 23 -1.30 7.86 -9.62
CA PRO A 23 -2.34 7.27 -8.79
C PRO A 23 -2.91 6.03 -9.50
N MET A 24 -3.07 4.96 -8.73
CA MET A 24 -3.73 3.74 -9.18
C MET A 24 -5.21 4.02 -9.50
N ASP A 25 -5.72 3.40 -10.57
CA ASP A 25 -7.13 3.55 -10.94
C ASP A 25 -8.06 2.94 -9.87
N GLU A 26 -9.30 3.41 -9.78
CA GLU A 26 -10.27 2.94 -8.79
C GLU A 26 -10.60 1.45 -8.95
N LEU A 27 -10.64 0.98 -10.20
CA LEU A 27 -10.87 -0.44 -10.51
C LEU A 27 -9.67 -1.30 -10.09
N GLU A 28 -8.46 -0.87 -10.42
CA GLU A 28 -7.22 -1.55 -10.03
C GLU A 28 -7.08 -1.64 -8.50
N LEU A 29 -7.46 -0.57 -7.79
CA LEU A 29 -7.48 -0.55 -6.33
C LEU A 29 -8.41 -1.62 -5.74
N LEU A 30 -9.62 -1.79 -6.30
CA LEU A 30 -10.57 -2.80 -5.83
C LEU A 30 -10.06 -4.23 -6.05
N GLU A 31 -9.41 -4.48 -7.18
CA GLU A 31 -8.82 -5.78 -7.49
C GLU A 31 -7.67 -6.11 -6.54
N GLU A 32 -6.76 -5.16 -6.30
CA GLU A 32 -5.65 -5.33 -5.35
C GLU A 32 -6.15 -5.53 -3.92
N GLN A 33 -7.17 -4.79 -3.48
CA GLN A 33 -7.81 -5.01 -2.18
C GLN A 33 -8.40 -6.43 -2.05
N ARG A 34 -9.05 -6.93 -3.09
CA ARG A 34 -9.58 -8.30 -3.13
C ARG A 34 -8.45 -9.33 -3.06
N LEU A 35 -7.36 -9.13 -3.82
CA LEU A 35 -6.18 -9.99 -3.80
C LEU A 35 -5.50 -10.02 -2.42
N ILE A 36 -5.33 -8.87 -1.78
CA ILE A 36 -4.80 -8.77 -0.42
C ILE A 36 -5.68 -9.52 0.57
N ARG A 37 -7.02 -9.39 0.46
CA ARG A 37 -7.97 -10.12 1.32
C ARG A 37 -7.86 -11.63 1.13
N LEU A 38 -7.74 -12.11 -0.11
CA LEU A 38 -7.57 -13.53 -0.41
C LEU A 38 -6.23 -14.06 0.11
N LYS A 39 -5.13 -13.32 -0.09
CA LYS A 39 -3.82 -13.64 0.48
C LYS A 39 -3.90 -13.73 2.00
N ARG A 40 -4.50 -12.75 2.68
CA ARG A 40 -4.71 -12.77 4.13
C ARG A 40 -5.49 -14.01 4.59
N LEU A 41 -6.53 -14.41 3.87
CA LEU A 41 -7.29 -15.64 4.20
C LEU A 41 -6.44 -16.90 3.99
N LYS A 42 -5.60 -16.93 2.94
CA LYS A 42 -4.66 -18.03 2.70
C LYS A 42 -3.59 -18.12 3.79
N TYR A 43 -3.07 -16.99 4.25
CA TYR A 43 -2.06 -16.92 5.31
C TYR A 43 -2.63 -17.08 6.72
N LYS A 44 -3.94 -16.94 6.93
CA LYS A 44 -4.62 -17.38 8.17
C LYS A 44 -4.66 -18.90 8.31
N GLY A 45 -4.27 -19.66 7.28
CA GLY A 45 -4.01 -21.07 7.37
C GLY A 45 -2.52 -21.35 7.53
N VAL A 46 -2.12 -21.73 8.75
CA VAL A 46 -0.93 -22.51 9.08
C VAL A 46 0.36 -21.73 9.36
N ASP A 47 0.66 -21.57 10.65
CA ASP A 47 1.98 -21.83 11.18
C ASP A 47 2.03 -23.28 11.74
N ASN A 48 3.19 -23.92 11.69
CA ASN A 48 3.39 -25.28 12.24
C ASN A 48 3.32 -25.32 13.79
N ASN A 49 3.07 -24.18 14.44
CA ASN A 49 2.98 -24.01 15.90
C ASN A 49 1.61 -23.45 16.38
N GLY A 50 0.62 -23.25 15.49
CA GLY A 50 -0.75 -22.89 15.86
C GLY A 50 -1.00 -21.48 16.40
N GLN A 51 -0.12 -20.50 16.17
CA GLN A 51 -0.29 -19.10 16.57
C GLN A 51 -0.56 -18.15 15.39
N TYR A 52 -1.70 -17.44 15.49
CA TYR A 52 -2.00 -16.31 14.61
C TYR A 52 -1.16 -15.10 15.04
N THR A 53 -0.29 -14.60 14.16
CA THR A 53 0.35 -13.29 14.38
C THR A 53 -0.72 -12.21 14.30
N GLU A 54 -0.98 -11.55 15.42
CA GLU A 54 -1.97 -10.48 15.54
C GLU A 54 -1.71 -9.40 14.49
N VAL A 55 -2.70 -9.20 13.62
CA VAL A 55 -2.67 -8.13 12.62
C VAL A 55 -3.12 -6.87 13.35
N PHE A 56 -2.18 -5.99 13.70
CA PHE A 56 -2.48 -4.66 14.24
C PHE A 56 -3.34 -3.89 13.22
N THR A 57 -4.65 -3.90 13.41
CA THR A 57 -5.55 -2.89 12.85
C THR A 57 -5.62 -1.76 13.86
N GLU A 58 -4.72 -0.79 13.74
CA GLU A 58 -4.92 0.49 14.41
C GLU A 58 -5.94 1.28 13.59
N SER A 59 -7.17 1.28 14.09
CA SER A 59 -8.13 2.34 13.87
C SER A 59 -7.57 3.63 14.49
N GLY A 60 -7.55 4.72 13.73
CA GLY A 60 -7.25 6.08 14.18
C GLY A 60 -7.86 7.08 13.23
#